data_AF-A0AAU5N8Y7-F1
#
_entry.id   AF-A0AAU5N8Y7-F1
#
_cell.length_a   1.000
_cell.length_b   1.000
_cell.length_c   1.000
_cell.angle_alpha   90.00
_cell.angle_beta   90.00
_cell.angle_gamma   90.00
#
_symmetry.space_group_name_H-M   'P 1'
#
loop_
_entity.id
_entity.type
_entity.pdbx_description
1 polymer ?
#
loop_
_entity_poly.entity_id
_entity_poly.type
_entity_poly.pdbx_seq_one_letter_code
_entity_poly.pdbx_strand_id
1 'polypeptide(L)'
;MPVNVTKTGGHSVEITWTPEDDPHGLIARAIERDQLADVLETLGRGVVPSTEGQEELAARHTIEFGKLMDRRGAAYVLHLRETYGTSWRKLAEFLLGDPERQSAVRRMYESGRRNRGI
;
A
#
# COMPACT_ATOMS: atom_id res chain seq x y z
N MET A 1 -0.68 1.19 -18.52
CA MET A 1 0.44 0.23 -18.37
C MET A 1 0.78 0.13 -16.87
N PRO A 2 1.65 -0.77 -16.42
CA PRO A 2 2.08 -0.77 -15.02
C PRO A 2 3.26 0.20 -14.80
N VAL A 3 3.36 0.73 -13.59
CA VAL A 3 4.56 1.40 -13.09
C VAL A 3 5.77 0.47 -13.26
N ASN A 4 6.84 0.97 -13.89
CA ASN A 4 8.06 0.20 -14.11
C ASN A 4 9.07 0.51 -13.01
N VAL A 5 9.64 -0.56 -12.44
CA VAL A 5 10.66 -0.49 -11.39
C VAL A 5 11.89 -1.24 -11.87
N THR A 6 12.91 -0.50 -12.28
CA THR A 6 14.18 -1.05 -12.81
C THR A 6 15.24 -1.04 -11.72
N LYS A 7 15.75 -2.22 -11.35
CA LYS A 7 16.86 -2.35 -10.40
C LYS A 7 18.16 -1.97 -11.11
N THR A 8 18.70 -0.80 -10.80
CA THR A 8 19.94 -0.28 -11.40
C THR A 8 21.20 -0.77 -10.66
N GLY A 9 21.05 -1.28 -9.43
CA GLY A 9 22.09 -2.01 -8.69
C GLY A 9 22.06 -1.73 -7.18
N GLY A 10 22.47 -2.70 -6.34
CA GLY A 10 22.62 -2.58 -4.88
C GLY A 10 21.39 -2.01 -4.16
N HIS A 11 21.41 -0.69 -3.92
CA HIS A 11 20.38 0.09 -3.23
C HIS A 11 19.77 1.19 -4.12
N SER A 12 19.93 1.07 -5.44
CA SER A 12 19.40 2.01 -6.42
C SER A 12 18.32 1.37 -7.28
N VAL A 13 17.28 2.15 -7.53
CA VAL A 13 16.14 1.79 -8.35
C VAL A 13 15.70 3.00 -9.15
N GLU A 14 15.32 2.77 -10.40
CA GLU A 14 14.66 3.78 -11.23
C GLU A 14 13.18 3.42 -11.33
N ILE A 15 12.31 4.38 -11.01
CA ILE A 15 10.86 4.23 -11.07
C ILE A 15 10.34 5.13 -12.20
N THR A 16 9.67 4.53 -13.18
CA THR A 16 9.11 5.26 -14.33
C THR A 16 7.65 4.91 -14.52
N TRP A 17 6.82 5.93 -14.77
CA TRP A 17 5.40 5.78 -15.08
C TRP A 17 4.96 6.90 -16.02
N THR A 18 3.87 6.64 -16.75
CA THR A 18 3.18 7.61 -17.59
C THR A 18 1.92 8.14 -16.90
N PRO A 19 1.35 9.28 -17.31
CA PRO A 19 0.10 9.78 -16.76
C PRO A 19 -1.04 8.75 -16.79
N GLU A 20 -1.06 7.88 -17.80
CA GLU A 20 -2.04 6.80 -17.95
C GLU A 20 -1.89 5.70 -16.89
N ASP A 21 -0.70 5.55 -16.30
CA ASP A 21 -0.40 4.59 -15.24
C ASP A 21 -0.78 5.13 -13.85
N ASP A 22 -0.93 6.45 -13.73
CA ASP A 22 -1.35 7.16 -12.52
C ASP A 22 -2.55 8.10 -12.78
N PRO A 23 -3.71 7.56 -13.19
CA PRO A 23 -4.86 8.37 -13.61
C PRO A 23 -5.44 9.26 -12.50
N HIS A 24 -5.07 9.00 -11.25
CA HIS A 24 -5.48 9.78 -10.09
C HIS A 24 -4.36 10.66 -9.52
N GLY A 25 -3.16 10.64 -10.11
CA GLY A 25 -2.00 11.41 -9.68
C GLY A 25 -1.48 11.03 -8.28
N LEU A 26 -1.76 9.82 -7.79
CA LEU A 26 -1.39 9.39 -6.44
C LEU A 26 0.11 9.12 -6.32
N ILE A 27 0.73 8.55 -7.35
CA ILE A 27 2.16 8.27 -7.39
C ILE A 27 2.93 9.57 -7.51
N ALA A 28 2.50 10.44 -8.44
CA ALA A 28 3.10 11.77 -8.61
C ALA A 28 3.07 12.55 -7.29
N ARG A 29 1.92 12.62 -6.61
CA ARG A 29 1.79 13.30 -5.32
C ARG A 29 2.65 12.69 -4.22
N ALA A 30 2.79 11.37 -4.18
CA ALA A 30 3.61 10.70 -3.17
C ALA A 30 5.11 11.00 -3.35
N ILE A 31 5.55 11.24 -4.58
CA ILE A 31 6.94 11.60 -4.89
C ILE A 31 7.16 13.10 -4.70
N GLU A 32 6.28 13.96 -5.20
CA GLU A 32 6.38 15.42 -5.03
C GLU A 32 6.35 15.89 -3.56
N ARG A 33 5.77 15.06 -2.67
CA ARG A 33 5.66 15.34 -1.24
C ARG A 33 6.68 14.56 -0.40
N ASP A 34 7.67 13.94 -1.04
CA ASP A 34 8.71 13.11 -0.40
C ASP A 34 8.17 11.91 0.43
N GLN A 35 6.88 11.61 0.34
CA GLN A 35 6.24 10.55 1.13
C GLN A 35 6.84 9.17 0.81
N LEU A 36 7.17 8.90 -0.46
CA LEU A 36 7.80 7.64 -0.83
C LEU A 36 9.23 7.54 -0.28
N ALA A 37 9.99 8.64 -0.30
CA ALA A 37 11.34 8.68 0.25
C ALA A 37 11.31 8.43 1.77
N ASP A 38 10.43 9.14 2.49
CA ASP A 38 10.29 9.01 3.94
C ASP A 38 9.85 7.61 4.37
N VAL A 39 8.96 6.96 3.62
CA VAL A 39 8.56 5.57 3.88
C VAL A 39 9.72 4.60 3.64
N LEU A 40 10.45 4.73 2.54
CA LEU A 40 11.62 3.88 2.26
C LEU A 40 12.72 4.08 3.31
N GLU A 41 12.92 5.32 3.75
CA GLU A 41 13.83 5.66 4.83
C GLU A 41 13.40 4.98 6.12
N THR A 42 12.12 5.09 6.51
CA THR A 42 11.56 4.44 7.71
C THR A 42 11.74 2.91 7.68
N LEU A 43 11.57 2.29 6.51
CA LEU A 43 11.79 0.84 6.35
C LEU A 43 13.25 0.42 6.47
N GLY A 44 14.19 1.26 6.02
CA GLY A 44 15.62 0.92 5.95
C GLY A 44 16.44 1.35 7.17
N ARG A 45 16.08 2.46 7.83
CA ARG A 45 16.97 3.14 8.80
C ARG A 45 16.99 2.51 10.20
N GLY A 46 15.89 1.92 10.67
CA GLY A 46 15.70 1.77 12.12
C GLY A 46 15.68 3.15 12.82
N VAL A 47 15.74 3.20 14.15
CA VAL A 47 15.71 4.48 14.90
C VAL A 47 17.09 5.15 14.79
N VAL A 48 17.18 6.25 14.05
CA VAL A 48 18.41 7.06 13.87
C VAL A 48 18.25 8.38 14.64
N PRO A 49 19.33 9.00 15.15
CA PRO A 49 19.22 10.31 15.78
C PRO A 49 18.63 11.34 14.81
N SER A 50 17.50 11.91 15.20
CA SER A 50 16.68 12.84 14.45
C SER A 50 16.07 13.85 15.42
N THR A 51 15.53 14.94 14.89
CA THR A 51 14.75 15.88 15.70
C THR A 51 13.32 15.37 15.88
N GLU A 52 12.65 15.79 16.96
CA GLU A 52 11.24 15.43 17.23
C GLU A 52 10.32 15.71 16.03
N GLY A 53 10.47 16.87 15.38
CA GLY A 53 9.67 17.22 14.21
C GLY A 53 9.90 16.33 12.98
N GLN A 54 11.09 15.73 12.84
CA GLN A 54 11.38 14.79 11.76
C GLN A 54 10.72 13.43 12.01
N GLU A 55 10.75 12.94 13.25
CA GLU A 55 10.07 11.70 13.64
C GLU A 55 8.54 11.82 13.51
N GLU A 56 7.97 12.95 13.93
CA GLU A 56 6.53 13.20 13.79
C GLU A 56 6.10 13.20 12.31
N LEU A 57 6.90 13.80 11.44
CA LEU A 57 6.63 13.84 10.00
C LEU A 57 6.74 12.45 9.38
N ALA A 58 7.82 11.71 9.67
CA ALA A 58 8.02 10.35 9.19
C ALA A 58 6.91 9.40 9.66
N ALA A 59 6.48 9.51 10.92
CA ALA A 59 5.36 8.75 11.46
C ALA A 59 4.05 9.08 10.73
N ARG A 60 3.79 10.35 10.46
CA ARG A 60 2.61 10.79 9.70
C ARG A 60 2.62 10.20 8.30
N HIS A 61 3.71 10.34 7.56
CA HIS A 61 3.82 9.83 6.20
C HIS A 61 3.70 8.31 6.15
N THR A 62 4.31 7.59 7.09
CA THR A 62 4.20 6.14 7.20
C THR A 62 2.76 5.69 7.46
N ILE A 63 2.05 6.35 8.39
CA ILE A 63 0.65 6.03 8.69
C ILE A 63 -0.27 6.36 7.51
N GLU A 64 -0.06 7.49 6.83
CA GLU A 64 -0.84 7.88 5.65
C GLU A 64 -0.64 6.89 4.50
N PHE A 65 0.61 6.50 4.23
CA PHE A 65 0.93 5.49 3.23
C PHE A 65 0.31 4.13 3.57
N GLY A 66 0.42 3.70 4.83
CA GLY A 66 -0.24 2.49 5.34
C GLY A 66 -1.74 2.51 5.10
N LYS A 67 -2.43 3.62 5.40
CA LYS A 67 -3.88 3.78 5.14
C LYS A 67 -4.21 3.70 3.65
N LEU A 68 -3.38 4.27 2.77
CA LEU A 68 -3.58 4.17 1.32
C LEU A 68 -3.45 2.71 0.86
N MET A 69 -2.43 2.00 1.32
CA MET A 69 -2.23 0.58 1.02
C MET A 69 -3.35 -0.30 1.56
N ASP A 70 -3.82 -0.05 2.79
CA ASP A 70 -4.94 -0.77 3.39
C ASP A 70 -6.24 -0.59 2.58
N ARG A 71 -6.55 0.65 2.16
CA ARG A 71 -7.70 0.94 1.29
C ARG A 71 -7.58 0.18 -0.03
N ARG A 72 -6.39 0.15 -0.62
CA ARG A 72 -6.15 -0.57 -1.87
C ARG A 72 -6.27 -2.08 -1.69
N GLY A 73 -5.71 -2.65 -0.62
CA GLY A 73 -5.85 -4.05 -0.26
C GLY A 73 -7.31 -4.46 -0.05
N ALA A 74 -8.09 -3.63 0.66
CA ALA A 74 -9.52 -3.81 0.82
C ALA A 74 -10.29 -3.81 -0.50
N ALA A 75 -9.93 -2.92 -1.45
CA ALA A 75 -10.52 -2.90 -2.79
C ALA A 75 -10.20 -4.18 -3.60
N TYR A 76 -8.98 -4.73 -3.47
CA TYR A 76 -8.63 -6.01 -4.10
C TYR A 76 -9.41 -7.17 -3.49
N VAL A 77 -9.55 -7.23 -2.16
CA VAL A 77 -10.36 -8.26 -1.49
C VAL A 77 -11.81 -8.21 -1.98
N LEU A 78 -12.39 -7.00 -2.07
CA LEU A 78 -13.74 -6.79 -2.61
C LEU A 78 -13.86 -7.30 -4.05
N HIS A 79 -12.97 -6.87 -4.94
CA HIS A 79 -12.97 -7.28 -6.34
C HIS A 79 -12.82 -8.81 -6.50
N LEU A 80 -11.87 -9.42 -5.78
CA LEU A 80 -11.65 -10.86 -5.82
C LEU A 80 -12.87 -11.65 -5.34
N ARG A 81 -13.63 -11.10 -4.38
CA ARG A 81 -14.83 -11.71 -3.85
C ARG A 81 -16.03 -11.54 -4.78
N GLU A 82 -16.28 -10.33 -5.28
CA GLU A 82 -17.46 -10.01 -6.09
C GLU A 82 -17.34 -10.48 -7.53
N THR A 83 -16.16 -10.36 -8.14
CA THR A 83 -15.97 -10.69 -9.56
C THR A 83 -15.66 -12.17 -9.78
N TYR A 84 -14.86 -12.78 -8.90
CA TYR A 84 -14.38 -14.14 -9.09
C TYR A 84 -14.91 -15.15 -8.06
N GLY A 85 -15.75 -14.71 -7.11
CA GLY A 85 -16.35 -15.60 -6.11
C GLY A 85 -15.33 -16.23 -5.13
N THR A 86 -14.11 -15.71 -5.05
CA THR A 86 -13.00 -16.32 -4.28
C THR A 86 -13.41 -16.56 -2.83
N SER A 87 -13.16 -17.77 -2.30
CA SER A 87 -13.56 -18.12 -0.93
C SER A 87 -12.72 -17.39 0.12
N TRP A 88 -13.30 -17.17 1.30
CA TRP A 88 -12.60 -16.52 2.42
C TRP A 88 -11.33 -17.25 2.85
N ARG A 89 -11.38 -18.59 2.85
CA ARG A 89 -10.24 -19.44 3.17
C ARG A 89 -9.09 -19.23 2.19
N LYS A 90 -9.38 -19.25 0.88
CA LYS A 90 -8.38 -19.05 -0.19
C LYS A 90 -7.79 -17.64 -0.16
N LEU A 91 -8.62 -16.62 0.12
CA LEU A 91 -8.13 -15.26 0.30
C LEU A 91 -7.22 -15.12 1.53
N ALA A 92 -7.56 -15.76 2.64
CA ALA A 92 -6.76 -15.70 3.87
C ALA A 92 -5.40 -16.41 3.69
N GLU A 93 -5.40 -17.56 3.02
CA GLU A 93 -4.19 -18.28 2.64
C GLU A 93 -3.29 -17.44 1.72
N PHE A 94 -3.83 -16.87 0.63
CA PHE A 94 -3.05 -16.12 -0.35
C PHE A 94 -2.53 -14.77 0.18
N LEU A 95 -3.35 -14.03 0.92
CA LEU A 95 -3.02 -12.66 1.35
C LEU A 95 -2.30 -12.61 2.69
N LEU A 96 -2.61 -13.53 3.61
CA LEU A 96 -2.13 -13.48 4.99
C LEU A 96 -1.25 -14.68 5.35
N GLY A 97 -1.07 -15.63 4.43
CA GLY A 97 -0.31 -16.86 4.67
C GLY A 97 -0.98 -17.84 5.64
N ASP A 98 -2.23 -17.58 6.02
CA ASP A 98 -2.93 -18.35 7.06
C ASP A 98 -4.42 -18.50 6.72
N PRO A 99 -4.89 -19.72 6.33
CA PRO A 99 -6.27 -19.97 5.95
C PRO A 99 -7.28 -19.82 7.10
N GLU A 100 -6.84 -19.77 8.36
CA GLU A 100 -7.71 -19.59 9.52
C GLU A 100 -8.01 -18.11 9.82
N ARG A 101 -7.27 -17.17 9.21
CA ARG A 101 -7.48 -15.72 9.37
C ARG A 101 -8.62 -15.17 8.51
N GLN A 102 -9.65 -15.96 8.24
CA GLN A 102 -10.81 -15.58 7.41
C GLN A 102 -11.52 -14.33 7.94
N SER A 103 -11.62 -14.19 9.26
CA SER A 103 -12.23 -13.01 9.89
C SER A 103 -11.48 -11.71 9.60
N ALA A 104 -10.16 -11.75 9.46
CA ALA A 104 -9.37 -10.58 9.08
C ALA A 104 -9.67 -10.15 7.64
N VAL A 105 -9.74 -11.11 6.71
CA VAL A 105 -10.10 -10.84 5.32
C VAL A 105 -11.54 -10.33 5.20
N ARG A 106 -12.49 -10.87 5.98
CA ARG A 106 -13.86 -10.35 6.02
C ARG A 106 -13.90 -8.88 6.47
N ARG A 107 -13.10 -8.48 7.45
CA ARG A 107 -12.99 -7.06 7.84
C ARG A 107 -12.42 -6.19 6.73
N MET A 108 -11.45 -6.70 5.96
CA MET A 108 -10.93 -5.99 4.78
C MET A 108 -12.02 -5.83 3.71
N TYR A 109 -12.82 -6.87 3.48
CA TYR A 109 -13.96 -6.81 2.56
C TYR A 109 -14.99 -5.75 2.97
N GLU A 110 -15.42 -5.74 4.24
CA GLU A 110 -16.36 -4.72 4.74
C GLU A 110 -15.75 -3.31 4.71
N SER A 111 -14.44 -3.18 4.93
CA SER A 111 -13.73 -1.91 4.71
C SER A 111 -13.81 -1.46 3.24
N GLY A 112 -13.61 -2.40 2.31
CA GLY A 112 -13.69 -2.16 0.87
C GLY A 112 -15.07 -1.68 0.44
N ARG A 113 -16.13 -2.32 0.95
CA ARG A 113 -17.52 -1.91 0.71
C ARG A 113 -17.80 -0.49 1.18
N ARG A 114 -17.44 -0.19 2.44
CA ARG A 114 -17.58 1.17 3.00
C ARG A 114 -16.84 2.23 2.19
N ASN A 115 -15.62 1.93 1.73
CA ASN A 115 -14.84 2.87 0.90
C ASN A 115 -15.47 3.13 -0.48
N ARG A 116 -16.33 2.22 -0.99
CA ARG A 116 -17.12 2.40 -2.22
C ARG A 116 -18.51 2.99 -1.97
N GLY A 117 -18.91 3.19 -0.71
CA GLY A 117 -20.26 3.64 -0.35
C GLY A 117 -21.34 2.57 -0.44
N ILE A 118 -20.97 1.28 -0.31
CA ILE A 118 -21.85 0.10 -0.39
C ILE A 118 -21.94 -0.60 0.97
#